data_AF-R7HNQ7-F1
#
_entry.id   AF-R7HNQ7-F1
#
_cell.length_a   1.000
_cell.length_b   1.000
_cell.length_c   1.000
_cell.angle_alpha   90.00
_cell.angle_beta   90.00
_cell.angle_gamma   90.00
#
_symmetry.space_group_name_H-M   'P 1'
#
loop_
_entity.id
_entity.type
_entity.pdbx_description
1 polymer ?
#
loop_
_entity_poly.entity_id
_entity_poly.type
_entity_poly.pdbx_seq_one_letter_code
_entity_poly.pdbx_strand_id
1 'polypeptide(L)'
;MAINTSTITQLISDFRALSQKDSISPESLGVLLQKLADLINSAASDADYKAIYDAFQKLVANIAAVPTALYKLEQGSADRNDILMNVTTSHLINGVTMVLKDSLFIRQATTERAGAMRAQQVSDLNNTRTGLAALQKSHTELASKVSSLETTVSENGELLARVADESNYCSEGIADLAENLQVTNDDLAATQKSVEENARGITSIKAKTDCPRIAVEVVDGKLRVYNASYYTKNGYYPFVFRFTSKRNRCTLENYPDRKRGAKNKGWHVIGGLPNDVKIDSNGCVMFRTSPLEDWHHLGNDLISHSYEAKYVVGAKGSDEKMYIPWGKKKVRVSSNHGTYLMRRFRFAIGFAKSFNNVFATITPAHLVSNLAEFSVIFDPCTKEFHLGK
;
A
#
# COMPACT_ATOMS: atom_id res chain seq x y z
N MET A 1 24.40 -122.35 15.86
CA MET A 1 23.16 -123.06 15.50
C MET A 1 23.23 -124.43 16.17
N ALA A 2 22.21 -124.82 16.93
CA ALA A 2 22.28 -126.00 17.80
C ALA A 2 22.45 -127.28 16.95
N ILE A 3 23.40 -128.14 17.33
CA ILE A 3 23.52 -129.50 16.77
C ILE A 3 22.12 -130.12 16.79
N ASN A 4 21.65 -130.66 15.66
CA ASN A 4 20.34 -131.30 15.60
C ASN A 4 20.35 -132.55 16.49
N THR A 5 20.01 -132.35 17.76
CA THR A 5 20.05 -133.39 18.80
C THR A 5 19.01 -134.48 18.54
N SER A 6 18.01 -134.24 17.68
CA SER A 6 17.00 -135.24 17.32
C SER A 6 17.61 -136.44 16.59
N THR A 7 18.58 -136.21 15.69
CA THR A 7 19.26 -137.28 14.95
C THR A 7 20.15 -138.13 15.86
N ILE A 8 20.86 -137.48 16.80
CA ILE A 8 21.66 -138.17 17.83
C ILE A 8 20.73 -138.98 18.76
N THR A 9 19.61 -138.40 19.19
CA THR A 9 18.64 -139.07 20.07
C THR A 9 18.01 -140.30 19.38
N GLN A 10 17.76 -140.21 18.07
CA GLN A 10 17.26 -141.34 17.28
C GLN A 10 18.30 -142.46 17.16
N LEU A 11 19.56 -142.14 16.86
CA LEU A 11 20.65 -143.12 16.79
C LEU A 11 20.88 -143.83 18.14
N ILE A 12 20.80 -143.09 19.26
CA ILE A 12 20.87 -143.67 20.61
C ILE A 12 19.69 -144.62 20.86
N SER A 13 18.49 -144.26 20.41
CA SER A 13 17.30 -145.11 20.55
C SER A 13 17.41 -146.39 19.73
N ASP A 14 17.87 -146.28 18.49
CA ASP A 14 18.09 -147.43 17.60
C ASP A 14 19.20 -148.36 18.15
N PHE A 15 20.26 -147.81 18.73
CA PHE A 15 21.30 -148.59 19.41
C PHE A 15 20.76 -149.36 20.63
N ARG A 16 19.93 -148.72 21.46
CA ARG A 16 19.27 -149.38 22.59
C ARG A 16 18.36 -150.52 22.13
N ALA A 17 17.61 -150.33 21.05
CA ALA A 17 16.74 -151.37 20.49
C ALA A 17 17.53 -152.58 19.97
N LEU A 18 18.68 -152.35 19.32
CA LEU A 18 19.56 -153.42 18.87
C LEU A 18 20.21 -154.19 20.02
N SER A 19 20.50 -153.51 21.13
CA SER A 19 21.12 -154.12 22.32
C SER A 19 20.18 -155.03 23.12
N GLN A 20 18.87 -155.02 22.84
CA GLN A 20 17.87 -155.85 23.53
C GLN A 20 17.60 -157.20 22.85
N LYS A 21 18.16 -157.48 21.67
CA LYS A 21 18.10 -158.82 21.05
C LYS A 21 19.27 -159.68 21.50
N ASP A 22 19.01 -160.95 21.86
CA ASP A 22 19.98 -161.95 22.39
C ASP A 22 21.19 -162.24 21.48
N SER A 23 21.29 -161.60 20.31
CA SER A 23 22.52 -161.52 19.52
C SER A 23 22.61 -160.17 18.80
N ILE A 24 23.55 -159.30 19.19
CA ILE A 24 23.91 -158.10 18.42
C ILE A 24 24.80 -158.55 17.26
N SER A 25 24.41 -158.29 16.00
CA SER A 25 25.31 -158.56 14.87
C SER A 25 26.32 -157.42 14.67
N PRO A 26 27.60 -157.71 14.41
CA PRO A 26 28.64 -156.71 14.15
C PRO A 26 28.25 -155.72 13.05
N GLU A 27 27.56 -156.15 12.01
CA GLU A 27 27.13 -155.32 10.89
C GLU A 27 26.12 -154.25 11.33
N SER A 28 25.14 -154.62 12.16
CA SER A 28 24.08 -153.71 12.61
C SER A 28 24.65 -152.60 13.50
N LEU A 29 25.58 -152.98 14.39
CA LEU A 29 26.32 -152.04 15.21
C LEU A 29 27.26 -151.16 14.36
N GLY A 30 27.94 -151.75 13.39
CA GLY A 30 28.82 -151.04 12.47
C GLY A 30 28.11 -149.96 11.68
N VAL A 31 26.89 -150.22 11.17
CA VAL A 31 26.08 -149.23 10.45
C VAL A 31 25.69 -148.04 11.35
N LEU A 32 25.34 -148.30 12.62
CA LEU A 32 25.03 -147.25 13.57
C LEU A 32 26.25 -146.38 13.90
N LEU A 33 27.40 -147.02 14.12
CA LEU A 33 28.67 -146.32 14.38
C LEU A 33 29.10 -145.50 13.16
N GLN A 34 28.90 -146.01 11.95
CA GLN A 34 29.19 -145.28 10.72
C GLN A 34 28.26 -144.06 10.57
N LYS A 35 26.96 -144.19 10.81
CA LYS A 35 26.03 -143.05 10.78
C LYS A 35 26.39 -141.98 11.81
N LEU A 36 26.86 -142.39 12.99
CA LEU A 36 27.32 -141.47 14.02
C LEU A 36 28.62 -140.77 13.60
N ALA A 37 29.55 -141.49 12.98
CA ALA A 37 30.77 -140.92 12.40
C ALA A 37 30.45 -139.94 11.26
N ASP A 38 29.52 -140.28 10.35
CA ASP A 38 29.10 -139.43 9.24
C ASP A 38 28.42 -138.15 9.75
N LEU A 39 27.58 -138.26 10.79
CA LEU A 39 26.94 -137.10 11.42
C LEU A 39 27.98 -136.17 12.06
N ILE A 40 28.98 -136.72 12.76
CA ILE A 40 30.09 -135.94 13.33
C ILE A 40 30.90 -135.26 12.22
N ASN A 41 31.19 -135.97 11.14
CA ASN A 41 31.91 -135.40 9.99
C ASN A 41 31.12 -134.28 9.31
N SER A 42 29.79 -134.39 9.22
CA SER A 42 28.94 -133.34 8.65
C SER A 42 28.86 -132.08 9.53
N ALA A 43 28.88 -132.24 10.86
CA ALA A 43 28.93 -131.13 11.79
C ALA A 43 30.29 -130.41 11.77
N ALA A 44 31.38 -131.13 11.48
CA ALA A 44 32.71 -130.54 11.32
C ALA A 44 32.88 -129.79 9.98
N SER A 45 32.01 -130.05 8.99
CA SER A 45 32.08 -129.47 7.64
C SER A 45 31.08 -128.33 7.39
N ASP A 46 30.55 -127.68 8.44
CA ASP A 46 29.52 -126.64 8.32
C ASP A 46 30.02 -125.45 7.47
N ALA A 47 29.70 -125.48 6.17
CA ALA A 47 30.17 -124.52 5.18
C ALA A 47 29.72 -123.09 5.52
N ASP A 48 28.59 -122.95 6.20
CA ASP A 48 28.06 -121.67 6.68
C ASP A 48 28.91 -121.11 7.81
N TYR A 49 29.38 -121.95 8.74
CA TYR A 49 30.31 -121.52 9.80
C TYR A 49 31.62 -121.01 9.19
N LYS A 50 32.17 -121.71 8.20
CA LYS A 50 33.40 -121.28 7.51
C LYS A 50 33.19 -119.97 6.75
N ALA A 51 32.08 -119.81 6.04
CA ALA A 51 31.76 -118.57 5.32
C ALA A 51 31.61 -117.36 6.26
N ILE A 52 30.94 -117.54 7.41
CA ILE A 52 30.80 -116.50 8.45
C ILE A 52 32.17 -116.18 9.06
N TYR A 53 32.97 -117.20 9.37
CA TYR A 53 34.32 -117.00 9.89
C TYR A 53 35.22 -116.25 8.90
N ASP A 54 35.24 -116.64 7.63
CA ASP A 54 36.03 -115.97 6.60
C ASP A 54 35.55 -114.53 6.35
N ALA A 55 34.24 -114.27 6.39
CA ALA A 55 33.67 -112.93 6.31
C ALA A 55 34.05 -112.06 7.53
N PHE A 56 34.02 -112.65 8.73
CA PHE A 56 34.46 -111.98 9.95
C PHE A 56 35.97 -111.67 9.90
N GLN A 57 36.80 -112.61 9.45
CA GLN A 57 38.24 -112.37 9.29
C GLN A 57 38.53 -111.29 8.25
N LYS A 58 37.79 -111.25 7.14
CA LYS A 58 37.88 -110.16 6.15
C LYS A 58 37.48 -108.80 6.76
N LEU A 59 36.41 -108.77 7.56
CA LEU A 59 36.00 -107.55 8.27
C LEU A 59 37.10 -107.08 9.23
N VAL A 60 37.66 -108.00 10.03
CA VAL A 60 38.75 -107.72 10.96
C VAL A 60 39.99 -107.22 10.22
N ALA A 61 40.37 -107.85 9.10
CA ALA A 61 41.50 -107.43 8.28
C ALA A 61 41.29 -106.02 7.66
N ASN A 62 40.09 -105.72 7.19
CA ASN A 62 39.75 -104.39 6.66
C ASN A 62 39.79 -103.32 7.74
N ILE A 63 39.29 -103.61 8.94
CA ILE A 63 39.38 -102.71 10.10
C ILE A 63 40.85 -102.54 10.51
N ALA A 64 41.67 -103.59 10.47
CA ALA A 64 43.09 -103.49 10.80
C ALA A 64 43.90 -102.66 9.79
N ALA A 65 43.50 -102.66 8.51
CA ALA A 65 44.15 -101.87 7.46
C ALA A 65 43.86 -100.36 7.57
N VAL A 66 42.68 -99.98 8.06
CA VAL A 66 42.33 -98.59 8.39
C VAL A 66 41.80 -98.54 9.82
N PRO A 67 42.71 -98.59 10.81
CA PRO A 67 42.34 -98.80 12.20
C PRO A 67 41.64 -97.60 12.83
N THR A 68 41.67 -96.43 12.19
CA THR A 68 41.15 -95.18 12.74
C THR A 68 40.09 -94.56 11.84
N ALA A 69 38.96 -94.17 12.42
CA ALA A 69 37.92 -93.40 11.76
C ALA A 69 37.86 -91.97 12.29
N LEU A 70 37.42 -91.03 11.45
CA LEU A 70 37.11 -89.68 11.89
C LEU A 70 35.92 -89.71 12.85
N TYR A 71 36.11 -89.19 14.05
CA TYR A 71 35.10 -89.16 15.10
C TYR A 71 34.50 -87.76 15.32
N LYS A 72 35.34 -86.71 15.28
CA LYS A 72 34.91 -85.33 15.47
C LYS A 72 35.82 -84.35 14.73
N LEU A 73 35.23 -83.28 14.20
CA LEU A 73 35.91 -82.07 13.77
C LEU A 73 35.39 -80.90 14.60
N GLU A 74 36.29 -80.10 15.16
CA GLU A 74 35.93 -78.88 15.90
C GLU A 74 36.90 -77.75 15.59
N GLN A 75 36.46 -76.51 15.81
CA GLN A 75 37.34 -75.35 15.64
C GLN A 75 38.53 -75.46 16.59
N GLY A 76 39.72 -75.29 16.02
CA GLY A 76 40.98 -75.29 16.74
C GLY A 76 41.24 -73.97 17.45
N SER A 77 42.51 -73.67 17.67
CA SER A 77 42.95 -72.43 18.27
C SER A 77 42.49 -71.22 17.44
N ALA A 78 42.16 -70.12 18.12
CA ALA A 78 41.83 -68.88 17.43
C ALA A 78 43.09 -68.32 16.74
N ASP A 79 43.03 -68.17 15.43
CA ASP A 79 44.07 -67.52 14.62
C ASP A 79 43.47 -66.34 13.85
N ARG A 80 44.29 -65.32 13.59
CA ARG A 80 43.86 -64.08 12.93
C ARG A 80 43.62 -64.28 11.43
N ASN A 81 44.34 -65.21 10.83
CA ASN A 81 44.41 -65.39 9.39
C ASN A 81 43.71 -66.68 8.94
N ASP A 82 43.82 -67.76 9.70
CA ASP A 82 43.36 -69.07 9.28
C ASP A 82 42.29 -69.66 10.23
N ILE A 83 41.38 -70.46 9.69
CA ILE A 83 40.46 -71.27 10.50
C ILE A 83 41.15 -72.60 10.74
N LEU A 84 41.73 -72.76 11.93
CA LEU A 84 42.33 -74.02 12.38
C LEU A 84 41.24 -74.99 12.84
N MET A 85 41.46 -76.28 12.65
CA MET A 85 40.54 -77.35 13.04
C MET A 85 41.29 -78.45 13.79
N ASN A 86 40.71 -78.87 14.92
CA ASN A 86 41.13 -80.06 15.64
C ASN A 86 40.43 -81.28 15.04
N VAL A 87 41.19 -82.33 14.81
CA VAL A 87 40.70 -83.60 14.26
C VAL A 87 40.78 -84.66 15.35
N THR A 88 39.62 -85.20 15.75
CA THR A 88 39.57 -86.34 16.67
C THR A 88 39.30 -87.61 15.87
N THR A 89 40.22 -88.55 15.96
CA THR A 89 40.07 -89.90 15.38
C THR A 89 39.82 -90.92 16.47
N SER A 90 38.99 -91.93 16.19
CA SER A 90 38.76 -93.07 17.08
C SER A 90 39.25 -94.35 16.44
N HIS A 91 39.95 -95.17 17.21
CA HIS A 91 40.44 -96.45 16.76
C HIS A 91 39.33 -97.50 16.85
N LEU A 92 38.99 -98.12 15.72
CA LEU A 92 37.81 -98.96 15.54
C LEU A 92 37.84 -100.28 16.35
N ILE A 93 39.03 -100.78 16.70
CA ILE A 93 39.20 -102.04 17.45
C ILE A 93 39.15 -101.86 18.98
N ASN A 94 39.82 -100.84 19.52
CA ASN A 94 39.99 -100.66 20.97
C ASN A 94 39.26 -99.42 21.53
N GLY A 95 38.62 -98.63 20.66
CA GLY A 95 37.87 -97.43 21.04
C GLY A 95 38.72 -96.27 21.53
N VAL A 96 40.07 -96.33 21.40
CA VAL A 96 40.96 -95.26 21.83
C VAL A 96 40.79 -94.06 20.92
N THR A 97 40.55 -92.89 21.52
CA THR A 97 40.44 -91.62 20.79
C THR A 97 41.76 -90.85 20.86
N MET A 98 42.11 -90.19 19.76
CA MET A 98 43.27 -89.31 19.65
C MET A 98 42.81 -87.97 19.07
N VAL A 99 43.25 -86.87 19.67
CA VAL A 99 42.97 -85.51 19.20
C VAL A 99 44.26 -84.93 18.62
N LEU A 100 44.23 -84.63 17.33
CA LEU A 100 45.25 -83.84 16.66
C LEU A 100 44.80 -82.39 16.65
N LYS A 101 45.53 -81.54 17.37
CA LYS A 101 45.21 -80.10 17.46
C LYS A 101 45.72 -79.36 16.24
N ASP A 102 44.92 -78.43 15.73
CA ASP A 102 45.27 -77.51 14.64
C ASP A 102 45.86 -78.20 13.39
N SER A 103 45.47 -79.45 13.15
CA SER A 103 46.08 -80.31 12.12
C SER A 103 45.55 -80.06 10.71
N LEU A 104 44.40 -79.41 10.62
CA LEU A 104 43.78 -78.98 9.36
C LEU A 104 43.48 -77.48 9.45
N PHE A 105 43.63 -76.75 8.35
CA PHE A 105 43.32 -75.32 8.32
C PHE A 105 42.68 -74.90 7.00
N ILE A 106 41.82 -73.88 7.07
CA ILE A 106 41.34 -73.13 5.91
C ILE A 106 42.04 -71.76 5.95
N ARG A 107 42.77 -71.42 4.89
CA ARG A 107 43.52 -70.15 4.84
C ARG A 107 42.60 -68.93 4.72
N GLN A 108 43.06 -67.74 5.16
CA GLN A 108 42.39 -66.49 4.83
C GLN A 108 42.16 -66.35 3.33
N ALA A 109 41.01 -65.78 2.98
CA ALA A 109 40.75 -65.39 1.61
C ALA A 109 41.60 -64.17 1.26
N THR A 110 42.27 -64.22 0.12
CA THR A 110 43.05 -63.12 -0.44
C THR A 110 42.55 -62.81 -1.85
N THR A 111 43.05 -61.74 -2.46
CA THR A 111 42.76 -61.43 -3.87
C THR A 111 43.29 -62.50 -4.84
N GLU A 112 44.28 -63.30 -4.41
CA GLU A 112 44.96 -64.29 -5.26
C GLU A 112 44.44 -65.72 -5.07
N ARG A 113 43.79 -66.02 -3.94
CA ARG A 113 43.33 -67.38 -3.58
C ARG A 113 42.04 -67.33 -2.77
N ALA A 114 41.09 -68.21 -3.11
CA ALA A 114 39.91 -68.45 -2.30
C ALA A 114 40.30 -69.11 -0.97
N GLY A 115 39.89 -68.51 0.15
CA GLY A 115 40.01 -69.05 1.50
C GLY A 115 38.62 -69.43 2.03
N ALA A 116 38.26 -69.02 3.24
CA ALA A 116 36.87 -69.12 3.74
C ALA A 116 35.84 -68.32 2.91
N MET A 117 36.30 -67.39 2.05
CA MET A 117 35.53 -66.66 1.04
C MET A 117 36.13 -66.85 -0.36
N ARG A 118 35.31 -66.78 -1.41
CA ARG A 118 35.78 -66.83 -2.82
C ARG A 118 36.56 -65.56 -3.16
N ALA A 119 37.59 -65.66 -4.00
CA ALA A 119 38.41 -64.51 -4.41
C ALA A 119 37.58 -63.36 -5.01
N GLN A 120 36.51 -63.66 -5.75
CA GLN A 120 35.56 -62.65 -6.26
C GLN A 120 34.88 -61.87 -5.13
N GLN A 121 34.44 -62.55 -4.05
CA GLN A 121 33.79 -61.90 -2.91
C GLN A 121 34.75 -60.94 -2.18
N VAL A 122 36.04 -61.28 -2.12
CA VAL A 122 37.08 -60.40 -1.57
C VAL A 122 37.28 -59.17 -2.46
N SER A 123 37.31 -59.35 -3.78
CA SER A 123 37.41 -58.25 -4.75
C SER A 123 36.20 -57.31 -4.64
N ASP A 124 34.99 -57.85 -4.59
CA ASP A 124 33.75 -57.06 -4.49
C ASP A 124 33.70 -56.25 -3.19
N LEU A 125 34.17 -56.83 -2.08
CA LEU A 125 34.25 -56.14 -0.79
C LEU A 125 35.27 -54.99 -0.82
N ASN A 126 36.43 -55.20 -1.43
CA ASN A 126 37.45 -54.15 -1.59
C ASN A 126 36.98 -53.01 -2.50
N ASN A 127 36.29 -53.34 -3.59
CA ASN A 127 35.68 -52.35 -4.48
C ASN A 127 34.61 -51.53 -3.75
N THR A 128 33.77 -52.19 -2.96
CA THR A 128 32.75 -51.53 -2.12
C THR A 128 33.39 -50.59 -1.11
N ARG A 129 34.45 -51.04 -0.41
CA ARG A 129 35.21 -50.20 0.53
C ARG A 129 35.77 -48.96 -0.15
N THR A 130 36.32 -49.11 -1.34
CA THR A 130 36.89 -47.99 -2.13
C THR A 130 35.79 -47.02 -2.56
N GLY A 131 34.66 -47.52 -3.07
CA GLY A 131 33.50 -46.71 -3.42
C GLY A 131 32.93 -45.95 -2.22
N LEU A 132 32.86 -46.58 -1.06
CA LEU A 132 32.41 -45.94 0.18
C LEU A 132 33.34 -44.80 0.62
N ALA A 133 34.66 -45.00 0.51
CA ALA A 133 35.63 -43.95 0.83
C ALA A 133 35.50 -42.74 -0.12
N ALA A 134 35.27 -42.99 -1.41
CA ALA A 134 35.00 -41.92 -2.38
C ALA A 134 33.70 -41.17 -2.04
N LEU A 135 32.63 -41.89 -1.70
CA LEU A 135 31.35 -41.30 -1.30
C LEU A 135 31.49 -40.45 -0.03
N GLN A 136 32.25 -40.92 0.97
CA GLN A 136 32.54 -40.15 2.18
C GLN A 136 33.25 -38.84 1.86
N LYS A 137 34.24 -38.86 0.96
CA LYS A 137 34.94 -37.65 0.50
C LYS A 137 33.98 -36.67 -0.15
N SER A 138 33.15 -37.13 -1.11
CA SER A 138 32.16 -36.27 -1.76
C SER A 138 31.12 -35.71 -0.79
N HIS A 139 30.69 -36.49 0.20
CA HIS A 139 29.79 -36.03 1.25
C HIS A 139 30.43 -34.91 2.08
N THR A 140 31.69 -35.04 2.49
CA THR A 140 32.41 -33.99 3.23
C THR A 140 32.57 -32.71 2.40
N GLU A 141 32.88 -32.83 1.11
CA GLU A 141 32.97 -31.69 0.19
C GLU A 141 31.60 -31.02 -0.02
N LEU A 142 30.52 -31.80 -0.08
CA LEU A 142 29.17 -31.24 -0.18
C LEU A 142 28.78 -30.51 1.11
N ALA A 143 29.04 -31.11 2.26
CA ALA A 143 28.74 -30.51 3.56
C ALA A 143 29.47 -29.16 3.76
N SER A 144 30.74 -29.05 3.33
CA SER A 144 31.47 -27.78 3.42
C SER A 144 30.90 -26.71 2.49
N LYS A 145 30.47 -27.08 1.28
CA LYS A 145 29.80 -26.17 0.35
C LYS A 145 28.44 -25.70 0.90
N VAL A 146 27.65 -26.59 1.48
CA VAL A 146 26.36 -26.25 2.10
C VAL A 146 26.57 -25.26 3.24
N SER A 147 27.53 -25.52 4.13
CA SER A 147 27.86 -24.59 5.22
C SER A 147 28.27 -23.21 4.72
N SER A 148 29.06 -23.14 3.63
CA SER A 148 29.45 -21.86 3.02
C SER A 148 28.24 -21.11 2.43
N LEU A 149 27.29 -21.85 1.82
CA LEU A 149 26.04 -21.27 1.31
C LEU A 149 25.15 -20.77 2.44
N GLU A 150 25.04 -21.50 3.55
CA GLU A 150 24.29 -21.07 4.73
C GLU A 150 24.82 -19.74 5.29
N THR A 151 26.15 -19.60 5.42
CA THR A 151 26.78 -18.33 5.82
C THR A 151 26.42 -17.20 4.85
N THR A 152 26.58 -17.43 3.55
CA THR A 152 26.28 -16.42 2.52
C THR A 152 24.80 -15.99 2.56
N VAL A 153 23.88 -16.94 2.74
CA VAL A 153 22.44 -16.65 2.84
C VAL A 153 22.14 -15.84 4.08
N SER A 154 22.77 -16.14 5.22
CA SER A 154 22.62 -15.37 6.45
C SER A 154 23.11 -13.93 6.28
N GLU A 155 24.32 -13.74 5.74
CA GLU A 155 24.91 -12.41 5.49
C GLU A 155 24.05 -11.59 4.53
N ASN A 156 23.54 -12.22 3.46
CA ASN A 156 22.63 -11.56 2.52
C ASN A 156 21.29 -11.20 3.19
N GLY A 157 20.78 -12.03 4.11
CA GLY A 157 19.60 -11.73 4.91
C GLY A 157 19.77 -10.46 5.76
N GLU A 158 20.93 -10.32 6.41
CA GLU A 158 21.26 -9.12 7.20
C GLU A 158 21.45 -7.87 6.32
N LEU A 159 22.05 -8.02 5.14
CA LEU A 159 22.16 -6.93 4.16
C LEU A 159 20.78 -6.46 3.69
N LEU A 160 19.88 -7.39 3.38
CA LEU A 160 18.51 -7.06 2.97
C LEU A 160 17.73 -6.34 4.07
N ALA A 161 17.89 -6.76 5.33
CA ALA A 161 17.29 -6.08 6.47
C ALA A 161 17.77 -4.62 6.57
N ARG A 162 19.07 -4.37 6.45
CA ARG A 162 19.62 -3.00 6.44
C ARG A 162 19.08 -2.15 5.30
N VAL A 163 18.93 -2.72 4.11
CA VAL A 163 18.35 -2.01 2.96
C VAL A 163 16.89 -1.64 3.22
N ALA A 164 16.12 -2.52 3.86
CA ALA A 164 14.74 -2.23 4.24
C ALA A 164 14.66 -1.08 5.25
N ASP A 165 15.54 -1.07 6.25
CA ASP A 165 15.61 0.02 7.25
C ASP A 165 15.96 1.36 6.58
N GLU A 166 16.96 1.39 5.70
CA GLU A 166 17.35 2.59 4.96
C GLU A 166 16.22 3.09 4.04
N SER A 167 15.49 2.17 3.40
CA SER A 167 14.32 2.50 2.57
C SER A 167 13.19 3.14 3.39
N ASN A 168 12.96 2.68 4.61
CA ASN A 168 11.98 3.26 5.53
C ASN A 168 12.40 4.68 5.94
N TYR A 169 13.66 4.86 6.36
CA TYR A 169 14.20 6.17 6.71
C TYR A 169 14.09 7.18 5.55
N CYS A 170 14.44 6.76 4.33
CA CYS A 170 14.28 7.61 3.15
C CYS A 170 12.80 7.97 2.88
N SER A 171 11.88 7.03 3.10
CA SER A 171 10.45 7.24 2.89
C SER A 171 9.86 8.22 3.90
N GLU A 172 10.28 8.16 5.17
CA GLU A 172 9.94 9.15 6.20
C GLU A 172 10.48 10.54 5.82
N GLY A 173 11.75 10.63 5.42
CA GLY A 173 12.34 11.91 4.99
C GLY A 173 11.64 12.53 3.77
N ILE A 174 11.20 11.70 2.81
CA ILE A 174 10.41 12.17 1.65
C ILE A 174 9.04 12.70 2.09
N ALA A 175 8.39 12.06 3.07
CA ALA A 175 7.10 12.52 3.60
C ALA A 175 7.22 13.91 4.25
N ASP A 176 8.25 14.12 5.09
CA ASP A 176 8.53 15.40 5.72
C ASP A 176 8.81 16.50 4.69
N LEU A 177 9.60 16.19 3.65
CA LEU A 177 9.86 17.11 2.54
C LEU A 177 8.58 17.48 1.78
N ALA A 178 7.69 16.51 1.55
CA ALA A 178 6.42 16.74 0.88
C ALA A 178 5.49 17.64 1.71
N GLU A 179 5.43 17.44 3.03
CA GLU A 179 4.66 18.31 3.93
C GLU A 179 5.18 19.75 3.91
N ASN A 180 6.50 19.94 4.02
CA ASN A 180 7.13 21.26 3.95
C ASN A 180 6.86 21.98 2.61
N LEU A 181 6.89 21.25 1.50
CA LEU A 181 6.53 21.79 0.18
C LEU A 181 5.06 22.21 0.11
N GLN A 182 4.16 21.44 0.73
CA GLN A 182 2.75 21.79 0.79
C GLN A 182 2.51 23.09 1.57
N VAL A 183 3.12 23.22 2.76
CA VAL A 183 3.05 24.46 3.56
C VAL A 183 3.57 25.65 2.77
N THR A 184 4.71 25.50 2.10
CA THR A 184 5.30 26.56 1.27
C THR A 184 4.38 26.99 0.13
N ASN A 185 3.71 26.03 -0.52
CA ASN A 185 2.73 26.32 -1.58
C ASN A 185 1.50 27.06 -1.04
N ASP A 186 1.01 26.69 0.13
CA ASP A 186 -0.13 27.35 0.76
C ASP A 186 0.21 28.80 1.14
N ASP A 187 1.41 29.04 1.68
CA ASP A 187 1.93 30.38 1.98
C ASP A 187 2.10 31.23 0.71
N LEU A 188 2.61 30.63 -0.37
CA LEU A 188 2.74 31.31 -1.65
C LEU A 188 1.38 31.70 -2.22
N ALA A 189 0.39 30.80 -2.16
CA ALA A 189 -0.98 31.07 -2.59
C ALA A 189 -1.63 32.20 -1.77
N ALA A 190 -1.43 32.20 -0.45
CA ALA A 190 -1.90 33.26 0.44
C ALA A 190 -1.26 34.62 0.10
N THR A 191 0.05 34.62 -0.15
CA THR A 191 0.80 35.82 -0.53
C THR A 191 0.32 36.37 -1.87
N GLN A 192 0.13 35.50 -2.86
CA GLN A 192 -0.38 35.89 -4.17
C GLN A 192 -1.76 36.57 -4.07
N LYS A 193 -2.67 35.98 -3.29
CA LYS A 193 -3.99 36.57 -3.05
C LYS A 193 -3.90 37.97 -2.42
N SER A 194 -3.04 38.15 -1.43
CA SER A 194 -2.82 39.46 -0.80
C SER A 194 -2.28 40.49 -1.79
N VAL A 195 -1.32 40.11 -2.65
CA VAL A 195 -0.77 40.97 -3.70
C VAL A 195 -1.85 41.38 -4.70
N GLU A 196 -2.71 40.45 -5.12
CA GLU A 196 -3.84 40.74 -6.03
C GLU A 196 -4.84 41.72 -5.41
N GLU A 197 -5.19 41.55 -4.13
CA GLU A 197 -6.07 42.46 -3.40
C GLU A 197 -5.45 43.87 -3.28
N ASN A 198 -4.16 43.95 -2.96
CA ASN A 198 -3.42 45.21 -2.91
C ASN A 198 -3.37 45.90 -4.29
N ALA A 199 -3.13 45.16 -5.37
CA ALA A 199 -3.12 45.68 -6.73
C ALA A 199 -4.49 46.27 -7.14
N ARG A 200 -5.60 45.60 -6.77
CA ARG A 200 -6.95 46.13 -6.96
C ARG A 200 -7.18 47.41 -6.16
N GLY A 201 -6.72 47.43 -4.90
CA GLY A 201 -6.78 48.61 -4.03
C GLY A 201 -6.05 49.82 -4.63
N ILE A 202 -4.81 49.63 -5.08
CA ILE A 202 -3.98 50.66 -5.73
C ILE A 202 -4.68 51.19 -7.00
N THR A 203 -5.23 50.31 -7.83
CA THR A 203 -5.94 50.70 -9.06
C THR A 203 -7.16 51.58 -8.75
N SER A 204 -7.92 51.25 -7.72
CA SER A 204 -9.07 52.04 -7.25
C SER A 204 -8.67 53.42 -6.70
N ILE A 205 -7.57 53.48 -5.94
CA ILE A 205 -7.03 54.75 -5.43
C ILE A 205 -6.59 55.64 -6.60
N LYS A 206 -5.83 55.09 -7.54
CA LYS A 206 -5.34 55.82 -8.72
C LYS A 206 -6.50 56.44 -9.53
N ALA A 207 -7.56 55.68 -9.76
CA ALA A 207 -8.74 56.18 -10.47
C ALA A 207 -9.41 57.38 -9.78
N LYS A 208 -9.34 57.47 -8.45
CA LYS A 208 -9.87 58.61 -7.67
C LYS A 208 -8.93 59.81 -7.63
N THR A 209 -7.60 59.60 -7.66
CA THR A 209 -6.62 60.68 -7.61
C THR A 209 -6.38 61.34 -8.96
N ASP A 210 -6.53 60.61 -10.07
CA ASP A 210 -6.28 61.13 -11.42
C ASP A 210 -7.38 62.10 -11.91
N CYS A 211 -8.53 62.18 -11.23
CA CYS A 211 -9.60 63.12 -11.57
C CYS A 211 -9.32 64.53 -10.99
N PRO A 212 -9.20 65.58 -11.83
CA PRO A 212 -8.87 66.93 -11.37
C PRO A 212 -10.02 67.53 -10.54
N ARG A 213 -9.72 68.03 -9.34
CA ARG A 213 -10.73 68.66 -8.47
C ARG A 213 -11.39 69.86 -9.14
N ILE A 214 -12.71 69.99 -8.97
CA ILE A 214 -13.49 71.14 -9.41
C ILE A 214 -13.64 72.17 -8.30
N ALA A 215 -13.75 73.44 -8.68
CA ALA A 215 -14.05 74.56 -7.80
C ALA A 215 -14.96 75.55 -8.53
N VAL A 216 -15.70 76.35 -7.78
CA VAL A 216 -16.59 77.38 -8.36
C VAL A 216 -16.20 78.78 -7.94
N GLU A 217 -16.48 79.73 -8.83
CA GLU A 217 -16.32 81.16 -8.65
C GLU A 217 -17.46 81.89 -9.38
N VAL A 218 -17.81 83.09 -8.92
CA VAL A 218 -18.77 83.96 -9.60
C VAL A 218 -18.00 85.07 -10.30
N VAL A 219 -18.02 85.08 -11.63
CA VAL A 219 -17.33 86.08 -12.47
C VAL A 219 -18.38 86.77 -13.32
N ASP A 220 -18.47 88.10 -13.24
CA ASP A 220 -19.45 88.92 -13.97
C ASP A 220 -20.91 88.44 -13.80
N GLY A 221 -21.27 88.04 -12.59
CA GLY A 221 -22.60 87.52 -12.27
C GLY A 221 -22.89 86.10 -12.78
N LYS A 222 -21.90 85.41 -13.38
CA LYS A 222 -22.02 84.04 -13.90
C LYS A 222 -21.26 83.03 -13.04
N LEU A 223 -21.80 81.83 -12.86
CA LEU A 223 -21.14 80.76 -12.11
C LEU A 223 -20.11 80.06 -13.00
N ARG A 224 -18.82 80.21 -12.72
CA ARG A 224 -17.74 79.51 -13.42
C ARG A 224 -17.28 78.29 -12.63
N VAL A 225 -17.07 77.16 -13.30
CA VAL A 225 -16.57 75.91 -12.73
C VAL A 225 -15.19 75.61 -13.30
N TYR A 226 -14.18 75.65 -12.44
CA TYR A 226 -12.82 75.25 -12.79
C TYR A 226 -12.74 73.75 -13.10
N ASN A 227 -11.90 73.39 -14.08
CA ASN A 227 -11.69 72.02 -14.56
C ASN A 227 -12.93 71.34 -15.16
N ALA A 228 -14.03 72.05 -15.38
CA ALA A 228 -15.24 71.50 -16.00
C ALA A 228 -14.97 70.91 -17.41
N SER A 229 -14.02 71.48 -18.16
CA SER A 229 -13.63 71.01 -19.49
C SER A 229 -13.08 69.60 -19.52
N TYR A 230 -12.39 69.16 -18.45
CA TYR A 230 -11.93 67.77 -18.33
C TYR A 230 -13.14 66.83 -18.30
N TYR A 231 -14.14 67.17 -17.49
CA TYR A 231 -15.30 66.33 -17.29
C TYR A 231 -16.21 66.28 -18.53
N THR A 232 -16.48 67.42 -19.16
CA THR A 232 -17.33 67.47 -20.35
C THR A 232 -16.70 66.74 -21.55
N LYS A 233 -15.37 66.84 -21.75
CA LYS A 233 -14.65 66.09 -22.80
C LYS A 233 -14.64 64.58 -22.57
N ASN A 234 -14.59 64.14 -21.31
CA ASN A 234 -14.61 62.72 -20.94
C ASN A 234 -16.03 62.15 -20.82
N GLY A 235 -17.06 62.84 -21.35
CA GLY A 235 -18.43 62.35 -21.35
C GLY A 235 -19.09 62.32 -19.97
N TYR A 236 -18.63 63.15 -19.04
CA TYR A 236 -19.30 63.37 -17.77
C TYR A 236 -20.19 64.60 -17.82
N TYR A 237 -21.24 64.55 -17.01
CA TYR A 237 -22.41 65.39 -17.11
C TYR A 237 -22.58 66.17 -15.79
N PRO A 238 -22.74 67.52 -15.78
CA PRO A 238 -23.02 68.29 -14.56
C PRO A 238 -24.41 67.99 -13.99
N PHE A 239 -24.43 67.87 -12.67
CA PHE A 239 -25.62 67.74 -11.84
C PHE A 239 -25.60 68.84 -10.79
N VAL A 240 -26.74 69.50 -10.60
CA VAL A 240 -26.91 70.52 -9.57
C VAL A 240 -27.63 69.91 -8.39
N PHE A 241 -27.08 70.17 -7.21
CA PHE A 241 -27.57 69.72 -5.92
C PHE A 241 -28.05 70.91 -5.11
N ARG A 242 -29.07 70.66 -4.30
CA ARG A 242 -29.64 71.62 -3.36
C ARG A 242 -29.57 71.07 -1.95
N PHE A 243 -29.06 71.86 -1.01
CA PHE A 243 -28.96 71.43 0.38
C PHE A 243 -30.31 71.58 1.09
N THR A 244 -31.08 70.49 1.15
CA THR A 244 -32.43 70.49 1.72
C THR A 244 -32.63 69.39 2.76
N SER A 245 -33.74 69.45 3.49
CA SER A 245 -34.19 68.34 4.32
C SER A 245 -35.46 67.74 3.72
N LYS A 246 -35.38 66.48 3.30
CA LYS A 246 -36.47 65.72 2.68
C LYS A 246 -36.83 64.50 3.53
N ARG A 247 -38.08 64.04 3.39
CA ARG A 247 -38.56 62.72 3.80
C ARG A 247 -39.09 62.05 2.55
N ASN A 248 -38.40 61.03 2.06
CA ASN A 248 -38.86 60.27 0.91
C ASN A 248 -40.09 59.45 1.32
N ARG A 249 -41.03 59.24 0.40
CA ARG A 249 -42.11 58.26 0.60
C ARG A 249 -41.50 56.88 0.38
N CYS A 250 -41.75 55.95 1.29
CA CYS A 250 -41.35 54.56 1.11
C CYS A 250 -42.27 53.95 0.04
N THR A 251 -41.69 53.42 -1.05
CA THR A 251 -42.40 52.73 -2.13
C THR A 251 -41.97 51.26 -2.19
N LEU A 252 -41.80 50.64 -1.02
CA LEU A 252 -41.60 49.19 -0.94
C LEU A 252 -42.93 48.49 -1.25
N GLU A 253 -42.86 47.46 -2.09
CA GLU A 253 -44.00 46.68 -2.59
C GLU A 253 -44.88 46.10 -1.47
N ASN A 254 -44.28 45.90 -0.28
CA ASN A 254 -44.92 45.31 0.91
C ASN A 254 -45.64 46.32 1.83
N TYR A 255 -45.72 47.62 1.49
CA TYR A 255 -46.39 48.64 2.32
C TYR A 255 -47.31 49.55 1.49
N PRO A 256 -48.62 49.23 1.38
CA PRO A 256 -49.56 49.98 0.54
C PRO A 256 -49.78 51.44 1.00
N ASP A 257 -49.49 51.77 2.27
CA ASP A 257 -49.79 53.08 2.87
C ASP A 257 -48.81 54.22 2.54
N ARG A 258 -47.81 54.03 1.67
CA ARG A 258 -46.80 55.05 1.29
C ARG A 258 -46.28 55.85 2.50
N LYS A 259 -45.91 55.16 3.59
CA LYS A 259 -45.41 55.79 4.83
C LYS A 259 -44.17 56.65 4.55
N ARG A 260 -44.05 57.79 5.24
CA ARG A 260 -42.88 58.68 5.09
C ARG A 260 -41.67 58.07 5.80
N GLY A 261 -40.55 57.97 5.09
CA GLY A 261 -39.28 57.55 5.66
C GLY A 261 -38.64 58.59 6.59
N ALA A 262 -37.47 58.25 7.13
CA ALA A 262 -36.70 59.12 8.02
C ALA A 262 -36.37 60.48 7.40
N LYS A 263 -36.21 61.50 8.25
CA LYS A 263 -35.83 62.86 7.83
C LYS A 263 -34.34 62.88 7.50
N ASN A 264 -34.01 63.02 6.23
CA ASN A 264 -32.62 63.12 5.77
C ASN A 264 -32.33 64.58 5.39
N LYS A 265 -31.24 65.14 5.91
CA LYS A 265 -30.73 66.46 5.56
C LYS A 265 -29.44 66.27 4.77
N GLY A 266 -29.35 66.83 3.56
CA GLY A 266 -28.18 66.64 2.72
C GLY A 266 -28.32 67.26 1.34
N TRP A 267 -27.37 66.91 0.47
CA TRP A 267 -27.35 67.29 -0.94
C TRP A 267 -28.32 66.44 -1.74
N HIS A 268 -29.34 67.07 -2.30
CA HIS A 268 -30.32 66.41 -3.15
C HIS A 268 -30.22 66.97 -4.56
N VAL A 269 -30.06 66.10 -5.56
CA VAL A 269 -30.08 66.50 -6.96
C VAL A 269 -31.41 67.17 -7.32
N ILE A 270 -31.33 68.21 -8.15
CA ILE A 270 -32.49 69.00 -8.60
C ILE A 270 -32.56 69.17 -10.10
N GLY A 271 -31.47 68.89 -10.81
CA GLY A 271 -31.34 69.05 -12.24
C GLY A 271 -30.04 68.43 -12.71
N GLY A 272 -30.04 67.89 -13.91
CA GLY A 272 -28.89 67.24 -14.52
C GLY A 272 -28.97 67.21 -16.03
N LEU A 273 -27.90 66.72 -16.64
CA LEU A 273 -27.81 66.71 -18.09
C LEU A 273 -28.80 65.80 -18.82
N PRO A 274 -28.93 66.01 -20.16
CA PRO A 274 -28.32 67.12 -20.93
C PRO A 274 -29.11 68.41 -20.87
N ASN A 275 -30.31 68.36 -20.31
CA ASN A 275 -31.32 69.37 -20.58
C ASN A 275 -31.39 70.44 -19.49
N ASP A 276 -31.12 70.13 -18.22
CA ASP A 276 -31.40 71.07 -17.13
C ASP A 276 -30.23 72.04 -16.84
N VAL A 277 -29.00 71.61 -17.14
CA VAL A 277 -27.77 72.37 -16.84
C VAL A 277 -26.84 72.24 -18.04
N LYS A 278 -26.15 73.30 -18.43
CA LYS A 278 -25.17 73.25 -19.52
C LYS A 278 -23.93 74.04 -19.11
N ILE A 279 -22.76 73.57 -19.54
CA ILE A 279 -21.50 74.30 -19.39
C ILE A 279 -21.15 74.89 -20.75
N ASP A 280 -20.86 76.18 -20.80
CA ASP A 280 -20.37 76.83 -22.02
C ASP A 280 -18.87 76.53 -22.26
N SER A 281 -18.30 77.06 -23.34
CA SER A 281 -16.88 76.89 -23.66
C SER A 281 -15.91 77.53 -22.65
N ASN A 282 -16.38 78.49 -21.84
CA ASN A 282 -15.59 79.23 -20.85
C ASN A 282 -15.66 78.60 -19.44
N GLY A 283 -16.42 77.51 -19.29
CA GLY A 283 -16.65 76.83 -18.03
C GLY A 283 -17.76 77.46 -17.19
N CYS A 284 -18.56 78.36 -17.75
CA CYS A 284 -19.69 78.97 -17.06
C CYS A 284 -20.94 78.10 -17.16
N VAL A 285 -21.68 78.04 -16.05
CA VAL A 285 -22.90 77.25 -15.91
C VAL A 285 -24.09 78.06 -16.42
N MET A 286 -24.88 77.43 -17.28
CA MET A 286 -26.18 77.90 -17.71
C MET A 286 -27.25 76.94 -17.18
N PHE A 287 -28.32 77.49 -16.63
CA PHE A 287 -29.46 76.74 -16.11
C PHE A 287 -30.61 76.79 -17.10
N ARG A 288 -31.39 75.73 -17.18
CA ARG A 288 -32.61 75.66 -17.99
C ARG A 288 -33.62 76.72 -17.55
N THR A 289 -34.21 77.42 -18.50
CA THR A 289 -35.13 78.55 -18.24
C THR A 289 -36.54 78.12 -17.83
N SER A 290 -36.93 76.86 -18.07
CA SER A 290 -38.22 76.33 -17.67
C SER A 290 -38.34 76.23 -16.14
N PRO A 291 -39.57 76.22 -15.59
CA PRO A 291 -39.81 75.96 -14.18
C PRO A 291 -39.09 74.71 -13.68
N LEU A 292 -38.65 74.75 -12.42
CA LEU A 292 -37.91 73.66 -11.77
C LEU A 292 -38.70 72.34 -11.65
N GLU A 293 -40.03 72.38 -11.82
CA GLU A 293 -40.88 71.18 -11.92
C GLU A 293 -40.69 70.43 -13.22
N ASP A 294 -40.35 71.16 -14.29
CA ASP A 294 -40.15 70.60 -15.62
C ASP A 294 -38.71 70.14 -15.86
N TRP A 295 -37.83 70.47 -14.93
CA TRP A 295 -36.53 69.86 -14.86
C TRP A 295 -36.77 68.35 -14.64
N HIS A 296 -36.06 67.52 -15.39
CA HIS A 296 -36.30 66.06 -15.56
C HIS A 296 -37.36 65.63 -16.59
N HIS A 297 -38.15 66.52 -17.21
CA HIS A 297 -38.98 66.12 -18.36
C HIS A 297 -38.13 65.94 -19.64
N LEU A 298 -38.28 64.78 -20.28
CA LEU A 298 -37.55 64.36 -21.50
C LEU A 298 -38.32 64.71 -22.80
N GLY A 299 -39.19 65.73 -22.77
CA GLY A 299 -39.96 66.16 -23.94
C GLY A 299 -39.10 66.81 -25.02
N ASN A 300 -39.56 66.78 -26.27
CA ASN A 300 -38.92 67.37 -27.46
C ASN A 300 -39.09 68.90 -27.57
N ASP A 301 -39.48 69.56 -26.49
CA ASP A 301 -39.71 71.00 -26.48
C ASP A 301 -38.40 71.78 -26.63
N LEU A 302 -38.46 72.97 -27.21
CA LEU A 302 -37.30 73.85 -27.40
C LEU A 302 -36.79 74.31 -26.02
N ILE A 303 -35.72 73.68 -25.52
CA ILE A 303 -35.11 74.01 -24.22
C ILE A 303 -34.13 75.17 -24.40
N SER A 304 -34.32 76.25 -23.63
CA SER A 304 -33.38 77.37 -23.55
C SER A 304 -32.66 77.41 -22.20
N HIS A 305 -31.46 77.99 -22.18
CA HIS A 305 -30.61 78.10 -21.01
C HIS A 305 -30.21 79.57 -20.75
N SER A 306 -30.04 79.94 -19.48
CA SER A 306 -29.63 81.28 -19.04
C SER A 306 -28.64 81.19 -17.88
N TYR A 307 -27.82 82.24 -17.71
CA TYR A 307 -26.87 82.38 -16.60
C TYR A 307 -27.52 82.86 -15.30
N GLU A 308 -28.78 83.29 -15.34
CA GLU A 308 -29.42 83.94 -14.19
C GLU A 308 -29.73 82.97 -13.05
N ALA A 309 -29.46 83.42 -11.81
CA ALA A 309 -29.65 82.62 -10.59
C ALA A 309 -31.14 82.28 -10.32
N LYS A 310 -32.08 83.05 -10.88
CA LYS A 310 -33.53 82.85 -10.67
C LYS A 310 -34.02 81.47 -11.15
N TYR A 311 -33.36 80.90 -12.17
CA TYR A 311 -33.77 79.64 -12.76
C TYR A 311 -33.42 78.42 -11.91
N VAL A 312 -32.32 78.46 -11.15
CA VAL A 312 -31.90 77.33 -10.27
C VAL A 312 -32.62 77.34 -8.92
N VAL A 313 -33.09 78.50 -8.45
CA VAL A 313 -33.80 78.62 -7.17
C VAL A 313 -35.27 78.18 -7.27
N GLY A 314 -35.89 78.31 -8.45
CA GLY A 314 -37.28 77.90 -8.68
C GLY A 314 -38.28 78.74 -7.88
N ALA A 315 -38.09 80.06 -7.83
CA ALA A 315 -38.99 80.97 -7.13
C ALA A 315 -40.42 80.90 -7.71
N LYS A 316 -41.42 80.97 -6.84
CA LYS A 316 -42.85 80.93 -7.19
C LYS A 316 -43.59 82.13 -6.62
N GLY A 317 -44.62 82.57 -7.34
CA GLY A 317 -45.40 83.76 -7.01
C GLY A 317 -44.69 85.06 -7.42
N SER A 318 -45.38 86.19 -7.26
CA SER A 318 -44.84 87.53 -7.54
C SER A 318 -44.80 88.38 -6.27
N ASP A 319 -43.92 89.38 -6.27
CA ASP A 319 -43.84 90.45 -5.26
C ASP A 319 -43.76 89.93 -3.82
N GLU A 320 -44.56 90.49 -2.91
CA GLU A 320 -44.58 90.16 -1.48
C GLU A 320 -45.07 88.73 -1.21
N LYS A 321 -45.66 88.05 -2.20
CA LYS A 321 -46.10 86.65 -2.10
C LYS A 321 -45.06 85.67 -2.65
N MET A 322 -43.89 86.15 -3.10
CA MET A 322 -42.84 85.29 -3.64
C MET A 322 -42.27 84.34 -2.57
N TYR A 323 -42.14 83.07 -2.92
CA TYR A 323 -41.56 82.04 -2.06
C TYR A 323 -40.70 81.06 -2.85
N ILE A 324 -39.71 80.50 -2.16
CA ILE A 324 -38.84 79.46 -2.69
C ILE A 324 -39.27 78.11 -2.11
N PRO A 325 -39.58 77.09 -2.95
CA PRO A 325 -39.73 75.73 -2.49
C PRO A 325 -38.36 75.17 -2.06
N TRP A 326 -38.18 74.94 -0.76
CA TRP A 326 -36.93 74.46 -0.17
C TRP A 326 -37.15 73.15 0.59
N GLY A 327 -37.15 72.03 -0.14
CA GLY A 327 -37.52 70.72 0.40
C GLY A 327 -39.01 70.66 0.75
N LYS A 328 -39.35 70.52 2.04
CA LYS A 328 -40.74 70.59 2.53
C LYS A 328 -41.17 71.98 3.01
N LYS A 329 -40.29 72.97 3.01
CA LYS A 329 -40.59 74.35 3.45
C LYS A 329 -40.87 75.26 2.25
N LYS A 330 -41.79 76.20 2.42
CA LYS A 330 -41.94 77.37 1.54
C LYS A 330 -41.25 78.54 2.23
N VAL A 331 -40.09 78.96 1.71
CA VAL A 331 -39.32 80.06 2.29
C VAL A 331 -39.80 81.35 1.61
N ARG A 332 -40.54 82.18 2.35
CA ARG A 332 -40.94 83.51 1.86
C ARG A 332 -39.72 84.43 1.83
N VAL A 333 -39.61 85.22 0.77
CA VAL A 333 -38.59 86.28 0.69
C VAL A 333 -39.01 87.56 1.42
N SER A 334 -40.29 87.69 1.74
CA SER A 334 -40.85 88.78 2.55
C SER A 334 -41.12 88.33 3.99
N SER A 335 -41.15 89.30 4.90
CA SER A 335 -41.68 89.17 6.24
C SER A 335 -43.22 89.18 6.20
N ASN A 336 -43.87 88.85 7.32
CA ASN A 336 -45.34 88.98 7.42
C ASN A 336 -45.83 90.44 7.35
N HIS A 337 -44.93 91.42 7.41
CA HIS A 337 -45.21 92.86 7.33
C HIS A 337 -44.84 93.45 5.96
N GLY A 338 -44.65 92.62 4.92
CA GLY A 338 -44.35 93.07 3.54
C GLY A 338 -42.88 93.40 3.25
N THR A 339 -42.02 93.47 4.26
CA THR A 339 -40.59 93.82 4.08
C THR A 339 -39.79 92.65 3.48
N TYR A 340 -39.03 92.89 2.42
CA TYR A 340 -38.11 91.91 1.86
C TYR A 340 -36.94 91.60 2.80
N LEU A 341 -36.58 90.32 2.88
CA LEU A 341 -35.50 89.78 3.72
C LEU A 341 -34.43 89.18 2.83
N MET A 342 -33.16 89.46 3.12
CA MET A 342 -32.05 88.77 2.46
C MET A 342 -32.12 87.26 2.77
N ARG A 343 -32.10 86.42 1.74
CA ARG A 343 -32.16 84.95 1.88
C ARG A 343 -31.02 84.30 1.11
N ARG A 344 -30.26 83.42 1.77
CA ARG A 344 -29.20 82.62 1.15
C ARG A 344 -29.62 81.16 1.01
N PHE A 345 -29.44 80.63 -0.19
CA PHE A 345 -29.80 79.28 -0.59
C PHE A 345 -28.54 78.53 -1.04
N ARG A 346 -28.27 77.37 -0.44
CA ARG A 346 -27.06 76.59 -0.72
C ARG A 346 -27.28 75.58 -1.83
N PHE A 347 -26.43 75.64 -2.83
CA PHE A 347 -26.38 74.75 -3.98
C PHE A 347 -24.97 74.17 -4.13
N ALA A 348 -24.86 73.15 -4.95
CA ALA A 348 -23.57 72.64 -5.37
C ALA A 348 -23.67 72.02 -6.76
N ILE A 349 -22.53 71.90 -7.42
CA ILE A 349 -22.42 71.25 -8.72
C ILE A 349 -21.38 70.13 -8.66
N GLY A 350 -21.63 69.05 -9.38
CA GLY A 350 -20.69 67.94 -9.53
C GLY A 350 -20.91 67.21 -10.84
N PHE A 351 -19.92 66.45 -11.30
CA PHE A 351 -19.96 65.71 -12.55
C PHE A 351 -20.08 64.21 -12.30
N ALA A 352 -20.97 63.54 -13.03
CA ALA A 352 -21.13 62.09 -13.01
C ALA A 352 -21.39 61.55 -14.42
N LYS A 353 -21.35 60.22 -14.59
CA LYS A 353 -21.77 59.59 -15.86
C LYS A 353 -23.30 59.72 -16.03
N SER A 354 -23.77 59.64 -17.28
CA SER A 354 -25.20 59.51 -17.56
C SER A 354 -25.74 58.23 -16.89
N PHE A 355 -26.85 58.35 -16.16
CA PHE A 355 -27.54 57.21 -15.56
C PHE A 355 -28.81 56.93 -16.35
N ASN A 356 -29.03 55.67 -16.71
CA ASN A 356 -30.23 55.22 -17.43
C ASN A 356 -31.50 55.61 -16.65
N ASN A 357 -32.18 56.66 -17.11
CA ASN A 357 -33.56 57.05 -16.85
C ASN A 357 -34.01 57.28 -15.39
N VAL A 358 -33.12 57.27 -14.39
CA VAL A 358 -33.48 57.55 -12.99
C VAL A 358 -32.60 58.67 -12.42
N PHE A 359 -32.91 59.91 -12.78
CA PHE A 359 -32.25 61.11 -12.22
C PHE A 359 -32.46 61.27 -10.71
N ALA A 360 -33.51 60.64 -10.14
CA ALA A 360 -33.95 60.82 -8.76
C ALA A 360 -33.07 60.14 -7.69
N THR A 361 -32.05 59.36 -8.07
CA THR A 361 -31.21 58.56 -7.16
C THR A 361 -29.73 58.95 -7.13
N ILE A 362 -29.32 60.00 -7.88
CA ILE A 362 -27.94 60.47 -7.83
C ILE A 362 -27.68 61.16 -6.49
N THR A 363 -26.64 60.68 -5.80
CA THR A 363 -26.13 61.26 -4.55
C THR A 363 -24.67 61.67 -4.75
N PRO A 364 -24.09 62.49 -3.86
CA PRO A 364 -22.69 62.86 -3.96
C PRO A 364 -21.70 61.69 -4.08
N ALA A 365 -22.06 60.49 -3.59
CA ALA A 365 -21.23 59.28 -3.70
C ALA A 365 -21.10 58.74 -5.14
N HIS A 366 -22.01 59.15 -6.05
CA HIS A 366 -22.01 58.74 -7.46
C HIS A 366 -21.25 59.73 -8.36
N LEU A 367 -20.69 60.80 -7.80
CA LEU A 367 -19.93 61.79 -8.55
C LEU A 367 -18.52 61.30 -8.83
N VAL A 368 -18.00 61.63 -10.02
CA VAL A 368 -16.60 61.43 -10.41
C VAL A 368 -15.76 62.65 -10.03
N SER A 369 -16.38 63.83 -9.90
CA SER A 369 -15.76 65.00 -9.31
C SER A 369 -16.06 65.13 -7.81
N ASN A 370 -15.29 65.95 -7.11
CA ASN A 370 -15.76 66.49 -5.83
C ASN A 370 -17.00 67.37 -6.06
N LEU A 371 -17.71 67.68 -4.97
CA LEU A 371 -18.87 68.57 -5.00
C LEU A 371 -18.41 70.02 -4.77
N ALA A 372 -18.68 70.92 -5.70
CA ALA A 372 -18.32 72.34 -5.60
C ALA A 372 -19.54 73.18 -5.20
N GLU A 373 -19.48 73.78 -4.01
CA GLU A 373 -20.60 74.50 -3.41
C GLU A 373 -20.66 75.97 -3.86
N PHE A 374 -21.88 76.45 -4.11
CA PHE A 374 -22.19 77.85 -4.38
C PHE A 374 -23.51 78.25 -3.70
N SER A 375 -23.76 79.55 -3.62
CA SER A 375 -24.94 80.11 -2.99
C SER A 375 -25.76 80.91 -4.02
N VAL A 376 -27.08 80.95 -3.82
CA VAL A 376 -27.96 81.93 -4.47
C VAL A 376 -28.52 82.83 -3.39
N ILE A 377 -28.37 84.14 -3.55
CA ILE A 377 -28.72 85.15 -2.56
C ILE A 377 -29.84 86.02 -3.15
N PHE A 378 -30.96 86.11 -2.45
CA PHE A 378 -31.98 87.10 -2.75
C PHE A 378 -31.58 88.43 -2.11
N ASP A 379 -31.41 89.47 -2.93
CA ASP A 379 -31.11 90.82 -2.48
C ASP A 379 -32.41 91.62 -2.29
N PRO A 380 -32.74 92.08 -1.07
CA PRO A 380 -33.96 92.82 -0.81
C PRO A 380 -33.98 94.22 -1.46
N CYS A 381 -32.82 94.80 -1.78
CA CYS A 381 -32.71 96.13 -2.38
C CYS A 381 -33.04 96.10 -3.88
N THR A 382 -32.45 95.15 -4.62
CA THR A 382 -32.71 95.01 -6.06
C THR A 382 -33.89 94.12 -6.37
N LYS A 383 -34.39 93.34 -5.39
CA LYS A 383 -35.43 92.31 -5.54
C LYS A 383 -35.05 91.21 -6.52
N GLU A 384 -33.76 90.98 -6.72
CA GLU A 384 -33.22 89.98 -7.65
C GLU A 384 -32.45 88.87 -6.93
N PHE A 385 -32.22 87.77 -7.65
CA PHE A 385 -31.40 86.66 -7.19
C PHE A 385 -30.02 86.75 -7.81
N HIS A 386 -29.00 86.77 -6.94
CA HIS A 386 -27.59 86.81 -7.33
C HIS A 386 -26.89 85.50 -7.00
N LEU A 387 -25.92 85.12 -7.81
CA LEU A 387 -25.00 84.03 -7.48
C LEU A 387 -23.97 84.55 -6.48
N GLY A 388 -23.70 83.77 -5.44
CA GLY A 388 -22.68 84.04 -4.44
C GLY A 388 -21.86 82.78 -4.15
N LYS A 389 -20.75 82.95 -3.46
CA LYS A 389 -19.98 81.84 -2.89
C LYS A 389 -20.32 81.75 -1.40
#